data_AF-A0A221SYH2-F1
#
_entry.id   AF-A0A221SYH2-F1
#
_cell.length_a   1.000
_cell.length_b   1.000
_cell.length_c   1.000
_cell.angle_alpha   90.00
_cell.angle_beta   90.00
_cell.angle_gamma   90.00
#
_symmetry.space_group_name_H-M   'P 1'
#
loop_
_entity.id
_entity.type
_entity.pdbx_description
1 polymer ?
#
loop_
_entity_poly.entity_id
_entity_poly.type
_entity_poly.pdbx_seq_one_letter_code
_entity_poly.pdbx_strand_id
1 'polypeptide(L)'
;MNADKNSTIVAQVAETYAQYKNRTQQDSRASESAYKVLANCRYRVAIDGIEYAAFSEVSGLQIETETMDFIEGGFNDRVLRLPVRSKVGNLTLKRGITSGNELLQWHLRIVQGYLDLKNVTIYVYNTKGDVLTRFELMQAFPVKWSGPQFTGGGDAVAVETLELAHSGFLQIN
;
A
#
# COMPACT_ATOMS: atom_id res chain seq x y z
N MET A 1 25.20 35.72 53.17
CA MET A 1 24.39 35.97 51.96
C MET A 1 24.68 34.95 50.84
N ASN A 2 24.78 33.64 51.15
CA ASN A 2 25.14 32.57 50.18
C ASN A 2 24.30 31.27 50.34
N ALA A 3 23.26 31.25 51.20
CA ALA A 3 22.44 30.06 51.42
C ALA A 3 21.26 29.95 50.43
N ASP A 4 20.63 31.07 50.06
CA ASP A 4 19.45 31.06 49.18
C ASP A 4 19.74 30.63 47.74
N LYS A 5 20.92 30.98 47.21
CA LYS A 5 21.30 30.64 45.82
C LYS A 5 21.44 29.13 45.60
N ASN A 6 21.90 28.39 46.61
CA ASN A 6 22.06 26.93 46.51
C ASN A 6 20.70 26.21 46.54
N SER A 7 19.70 26.73 47.26
CA SER A 7 18.35 26.16 47.30
C SER A 7 17.63 26.36 45.96
N THR A 8 17.76 27.53 45.35
CA THR A 8 17.15 27.84 44.04
C THR A 8 17.74 26.98 42.91
N ILE A 9 19.05 26.74 42.92
CA ILE A 9 19.70 25.89 41.90
C ILE A 9 19.22 24.43 42.02
N VAL A 10 19.08 23.89 43.23
CA VAL A 10 18.61 22.51 43.43
C VAL A 10 17.15 22.34 42.96
N ALA A 11 16.29 23.33 43.19
CA ALA A 11 14.91 23.32 42.69
C ALA A 11 14.85 23.39 41.16
N GLN A 12 15.62 24.29 40.54
CA GLN A 12 15.69 24.44 39.08
C GLN A 12 16.17 23.15 38.39
N VAL A 13 17.16 22.48 38.99
CA VAL A 13 17.71 21.23 38.49
C VAL A 13 16.66 20.11 38.58
N ALA A 14 15.91 20.02 39.68
CA ALA A 14 14.85 19.03 39.85
C ALA A 14 13.69 19.22 38.84
N GLU A 15 13.29 20.47 38.58
CA GLU A 15 12.26 20.80 37.57
C GLU A 15 12.74 20.45 36.17
N THR A 16 14.01 20.73 35.85
CA THR A 16 14.62 20.38 34.56
C THR A 16 14.66 18.87 34.35
N TYR A 17 14.96 18.08 35.40
CA TYR A 17 14.92 16.61 35.33
C TYR A 17 13.51 16.04 35.20
N ALA A 18 12.51 16.64 35.85
CA ALA A 18 11.11 16.25 35.72
C ALA A 18 10.58 16.54 34.30
N GLN A 19 10.94 17.71 33.74
CA GLN A 19 10.63 18.07 32.35
C GLN A 19 11.32 17.13 31.36
N TYR A 20 12.58 16.76 31.58
CA TYR A 20 13.30 15.79 30.76
C TYR A 20 12.61 14.42 30.77
N LYS A 21 12.30 13.85 31.94
CA LYS A 21 11.60 12.55 32.05
C LYS A 21 10.24 12.55 31.36
N ASN A 22 9.47 13.63 31.47
CA ASN A 22 8.18 13.76 30.80
C ASN A 22 8.34 13.84 29.27
N ARG A 23 9.34 14.59 28.79
CA ARG A 23 9.67 14.69 27.36
C ARG A 23 10.15 13.35 26.79
N THR A 24 10.99 12.60 27.51
CA THR A 24 11.44 11.26 27.10
C THR A 24 10.28 10.24 27.07
N GLN A 25 9.32 10.32 27.99
CA GLN A 25 8.12 9.47 27.98
C GLN A 25 7.11 9.84 26.88
N GLN A 26 7.01 11.12 26.51
CA GLN A 26 6.18 11.58 25.39
C GLN A 26 6.80 11.23 24.03
N ASP A 27 8.12 11.40 23.88
CA ASP A 27 8.86 11.01 22.68
C ASP A 27 8.86 9.48 22.49
N SER A 28 8.88 8.67 23.57
CA SER A 28 8.77 7.21 23.46
C SER A 28 7.40 6.73 22.97
N ARG A 29 6.32 7.47 23.26
CA ARG A 29 4.96 7.18 22.74
C ARG A 29 4.79 7.64 21.29
N ALA A 30 5.51 8.69 20.88
CA ALA A 30 5.51 9.17 19.50
C ALA A 30 6.35 8.27 18.56
N SER A 31 7.44 7.67 19.06
CA SER A 31 8.28 6.76 18.28
C SER A 31 7.66 5.37 18.01
N GLU A 32 6.66 4.97 18.79
CA GLU A 32 5.97 3.67 18.63
C GLU A 32 5.03 3.65 17.41
N SER A 33 4.68 4.83 16.88
CA SER A 33 3.78 5.01 15.74
C SER A 33 4.45 4.96 14.36
N ALA A 34 5.77 5.15 14.27
CA ALA A 34 6.44 5.36 12.98
C ALA A 34 6.84 4.06 12.26
N TYR A 35 6.95 2.93 12.97
CA TYR A 35 7.43 1.66 12.41
C TYR A 35 6.57 0.46 12.84
N LYS A 36 5.25 0.58 12.71
CA LYS A 36 4.36 -0.56 12.95
C LYS A 36 4.25 -1.43 11.69
N VAL A 37 4.79 -2.65 11.76
CA VAL A 37 4.64 -3.63 10.68
C VAL A 37 3.17 -4.04 10.55
N LEU A 38 2.65 -3.98 9.32
CA LEU A 38 1.25 -4.32 9.02
C LEU A 38 1.13 -5.77 8.61
N ALA A 39 0.03 -6.41 9.03
CA ALA A 39 -0.31 -7.74 8.54
C ALA A 39 -0.91 -7.65 7.12
N ASN A 40 -0.46 -8.51 6.22
CA ASN A 40 -0.92 -8.56 4.83
C ASN A 40 -2.33 -9.17 4.65
N CYS A 41 -2.96 -9.69 5.72
CA CYS A 41 -4.20 -10.45 5.64
C CYS A 41 -5.46 -9.63 5.97
N ARG A 42 -5.31 -8.38 6.42
CA ARG A 42 -6.43 -7.51 6.78
C ARG A 42 -6.53 -6.35 5.80
N TYR A 43 -7.20 -6.60 4.68
CA TYR A 43 -7.40 -5.60 3.65
C TYR A 43 -8.80 -5.68 3.03
N ARG A 44 -9.22 -4.59 2.39
CA ARG A 44 -10.41 -4.54 1.52
C ARG A 44 -10.06 -3.79 0.25
N VAL A 45 -10.76 -4.13 -0.83
CA VAL A 45 -10.59 -3.45 -2.11
C VAL A 45 -11.87 -2.69 -2.41
N ALA A 46 -11.77 -1.41 -2.71
CA ALA A 46 -12.87 -0.63 -3.23
C ALA A 46 -12.64 -0.29 -4.70
N ILE A 47 -13.69 -0.34 -5.51
CA ILE A 47 -13.67 0.05 -6.92
C ILE A 47 -14.71 1.16 -7.09
N ASP A 48 -14.29 2.34 -7.55
CA ASP A 48 -15.11 3.57 -7.59
C ASP A 48 -15.78 3.90 -6.23
N GLY A 49 -15.07 3.64 -5.13
CA GLY A 49 -15.58 3.89 -3.77
C GLY A 49 -16.57 2.84 -3.25
N ILE A 50 -16.96 1.85 -4.06
CA ILE A 50 -17.77 0.72 -3.61
C ILE A 50 -16.83 -0.32 -2.99
N GLU A 51 -16.95 -0.57 -1.69
CA GLU A 51 -16.15 -1.59 -1.01
C GLU A 51 -16.57 -3.02 -1.41
N TYR A 52 -15.62 -3.75 -1.97
CA TYR A 52 -15.69 -5.19 -2.21
C TYR A 52 -14.81 -5.91 -1.17
N ALA A 53 -15.44 -6.50 -0.16
CA ALA A 53 -14.74 -7.25 0.88
C ALA A 53 -14.35 -8.69 0.48
N ALA A 54 -14.57 -9.10 -0.77
CA ALA A 54 -14.55 -10.50 -1.20
C ALA A 54 -13.23 -10.99 -1.83
N PHE A 55 -12.18 -10.16 -1.91
CA PHE A 55 -10.92 -10.56 -2.53
C PHE A 55 -10.06 -11.41 -1.58
N SER A 56 -9.60 -12.55 -2.08
CA SER A 56 -8.71 -13.47 -1.37
C SER A 56 -7.23 -13.17 -1.61
N GLU A 57 -6.90 -12.55 -2.75
CA GLU A 57 -5.53 -12.17 -3.09
C GLU A 57 -5.52 -10.86 -3.87
N VAL A 58 -4.55 -10.00 -3.54
CA VAL A 58 -4.19 -8.79 -4.28
C VAL A 58 -2.68 -8.83 -4.51
N SER A 59 -2.26 -8.73 -5.75
CA SER A 59 -0.84 -8.77 -6.14
C SER A 59 -0.55 -7.83 -7.32
N GLY A 60 0.73 -7.58 -7.59
CA GLY A 60 1.13 -6.74 -8.72
C GLY A 60 1.28 -5.23 -8.42
N LEU A 61 1.25 -4.83 -7.14
CA LEU A 61 1.67 -3.48 -6.72
C LEU A 61 3.19 -3.32 -6.91
N GLN A 62 3.60 -3.04 -8.15
CA GLN A 62 5.01 -2.96 -8.54
C GLN A 62 5.24 -1.78 -9.50
N ILE A 63 6.35 -1.08 -9.29
CA ILE A 63 6.89 -0.07 -10.19
C ILE A 63 8.34 -0.46 -10.46
N GLU A 64 8.72 -0.51 -11.72
CA GLU A 64 10.07 -0.86 -12.17
C GLU A 64 10.64 0.26 -13.03
N THR A 65 11.84 0.73 -12.70
CA THR A 65 12.55 1.73 -13.49
C THR A 65 13.67 1.06 -14.28
N GLU A 66 13.54 1.09 -15.60
CA GLU A 66 14.60 0.65 -16.51
C GLU A 66 15.83 1.53 -16.34
N THR A 67 17.01 0.90 -16.36
CA THR A 67 18.29 1.60 -16.23
C THR A 67 19.20 1.32 -17.41
N MET A 68 19.98 2.31 -17.82
CA MET A 68 21.06 2.15 -18.80
C MET A 68 22.41 2.37 -18.15
N ASP A 69 23.39 1.58 -18.57
CA ASP A 69 24.77 1.69 -18.10
C ASP A 69 25.56 2.61 -19.04
N PHE A 70 26.22 3.61 -18.46
CA PHE A 70 27.03 4.61 -19.13
C PHE A 70 28.47 4.51 -18.62
N ILE A 71 29.40 4.24 -19.54
CA ILE A 71 30.82 4.09 -19.24
C ILE A 71 31.54 5.36 -19.68
N GLU A 72 32.07 6.09 -18.71
CA GLU A 72 32.86 7.29 -18.94
C GLU A 72 34.32 6.93 -19.23
N GLY A 73 34.93 7.62 -20.19
CA GLY A 73 36.37 7.53 -20.39
C GLY A 73 37.14 8.11 -19.20
N GLY A 74 38.27 7.51 -18.84
CA GLY A 74 39.14 7.99 -17.76
C GLY A 74 38.78 7.48 -16.36
N PHE A 75 37.65 6.80 -16.19
CA PHE A 75 37.27 6.11 -14.96
C PHE A 75 37.07 4.61 -15.23
N ASN A 76 38.03 3.78 -14.81
CA ASN A 76 38.03 2.33 -15.05
C ASN A 76 37.51 1.51 -13.85
N ASP A 77 37.15 2.16 -12.75
CA ASP A 77 36.75 1.55 -11.49
C ASP A 77 35.22 1.46 -11.30
N ARG A 78 34.43 2.10 -12.17
CA ARG A 78 32.97 2.16 -12.04
C ARG A 78 32.24 2.31 -13.37
N VAL A 79 30.96 1.99 -13.34
CA VAL A 79 29.98 2.22 -14.41
C VAL A 79 28.85 3.07 -13.83
N LEU A 80 28.42 4.12 -14.54
CA LEU A 80 27.29 4.93 -14.13
C LEU A 80 25.99 4.25 -14.58
N ARG A 81 25.02 4.13 -13.67
CA ARG A 81 23.70 3.58 -13.99
C ARG A 81 22.67 4.71 -13.99
N LEU A 82 22.08 4.98 -15.15
CA LEU A 82 21.16 6.09 -15.38
C LEU A 82 19.72 5.58 -15.54
N PRO A 83 18.72 6.19 -14.87
CA PRO A 83 17.33 5.81 -15.02
C PRO A 83 16.77 6.26 -16.38
N VAL A 84 15.90 5.45 -16.98
CA VAL A 84 15.33 5.70 -18.32
C VAL A 84 13.80 5.84 -18.25
N ARG A 85 13.07 4.73 -18.15
CA ARG A 85 11.61 4.69 -18.19
C ARG A 85 11.11 3.92 -16.98
N SER A 86 10.05 4.39 -16.34
CA SER A 86 9.37 3.62 -15.32
C SER A 86 8.15 2.93 -15.91
N LYS A 87 7.98 1.65 -15.60
CA LYS A 87 6.83 0.82 -15.95
C LYS A 87 6.09 0.48 -14.67
N VAL A 88 4.77 0.58 -14.73
CA VAL A 88 3.89 0.14 -13.66
C VAL A 88 3.33 -1.22 -14.05
N GLY A 89 3.43 -2.19 -13.14
CA GLY A 89 2.90 -3.54 -13.36
C GLY A 89 1.37 -3.55 -13.33
N ASN A 90 0.76 -4.62 -13.84
CA ASN A 90 -0.67 -4.81 -13.71
C ASN A 90 -1.04 -5.31 -12.31
N LEU A 91 -2.17 -4.84 -11.78
CA LEU A 91 -2.72 -5.36 -10.53
C LEU A 91 -3.54 -6.62 -10.82
N THR A 92 -3.28 -7.70 -10.08
CA THR A 92 -4.08 -8.93 -10.13
C THR A 92 -4.92 -9.05 -8.87
N LEU A 93 -6.22 -9.27 -9.07
CA LEU A 93 -7.22 -9.45 -8.03
C LEU A 93 -7.83 -10.84 -8.17
N LYS A 94 -7.85 -11.63 -7.08
CA LYS A 94 -8.54 -12.92 -7.04
C LYS A 94 -9.63 -12.91 -5.99
N ARG A 95 -10.79 -13.45 -6.33
CA ARG A 95 -11.91 -13.64 -5.38
C ARG A 95 -12.70 -14.89 -5.69
N GLY A 96 -13.40 -15.40 -4.68
CA GLY A 96 -14.44 -16.41 -4.91
C GLY A 96 -15.56 -15.84 -5.78
N ILE A 97 -16.19 -16.68 -6.60
CA ILE A 97 -17.39 -16.28 -7.34
C ILE A 97 -18.47 -15.84 -6.36
N THR A 98 -19.06 -14.70 -6.68
CA THR A 98 -20.24 -14.16 -6.00
C THR A 98 -21.49 -14.36 -6.85
N SER A 99 -22.67 -14.10 -6.29
CA SER A 99 -23.91 -14.06 -7.08
C SER A 99 -23.94 -12.94 -8.13
N GLY A 100 -23.17 -11.87 -7.91
CA GLY A 100 -23.00 -10.76 -8.85
C GLY A 100 -21.93 -11.04 -9.92
N ASN A 101 -22.08 -10.41 -11.09
CA ASN A 101 -21.18 -10.52 -12.23
C ASN A 101 -20.48 -9.18 -12.59
N GLU A 102 -20.37 -8.27 -11.62
CA GLU A 102 -19.96 -6.88 -11.84
C GLU A 102 -18.56 -6.76 -12.47
N LEU A 103 -17.60 -7.59 -12.04
CA LEU A 103 -16.24 -7.58 -12.59
C LEU A 103 -16.20 -8.05 -14.04
N LEU A 104 -16.97 -9.10 -14.36
CA LEU A 104 -17.11 -9.59 -15.74
C LEU A 104 -17.80 -8.53 -16.60
N GLN A 105 -18.87 -7.89 -16.10
CA GLN A 105 -19.54 -6.81 -16.82
C GLN A 105 -18.61 -5.63 -17.08
N TRP A 106 -17.81 -5.23 -16.08
CA TRP A 106 -16.81 -4.19 -16.25
C TRP A 106 -15.82 -4.54 -17.38
N HIS A 107 -15.31 -5.78 -17.39
CA HIS A 107 -14.44 -6.24 -18.47
C HIS A 107 -15.14 -6.24 -19.84
N LEU A 108 -16.38 -6.71 -19.92
CA LEU A 108 -17.16 -6.70 -21.15
C LEU A 108 -17.41 -5.29 -21.69
N ARG A 109 -17.55 -4.27 -20.82
CA ARG A 109 -17.66 -2.88 -21.26
C ARG A 109 -16.39 -2.40 -21.97
N ILE A 110 -15.21 -2.75 -21.46
CA ILE A 110 -13.94 -2.46 -22.14
C ILE A 110 -13.88 -3.17 -23.50
N VAL A 111 -14.25 -4.44 -23.56
CA VAL A 111 -14.29 -5.23 -24.81
C VAL A 111 -15.22 -4.60 -25.85
N GLN A 112 -16.34 -4.01 -25.40
CA GLN A 112 -17.29 -3.29 -26.26
C GLN A 112 -16.78 -1.92 -26.72
N GLY A 113 -15.59 -1.49 -26.29
CA GLY A 113 -14.98 -0.22 -26.68
C GLY A 113 -15.34 0.96 -25.77
N TYR A 114 -16.03 0.72 -24.64
CA TYR A 114 -16.23 1.77 -23.65
C TYR A 114 -14.98 1.95 -22.80
N LEU A 115 -14.53 3.20 -22.65
CA LEU A 115 -13.42 3.54 -21.76
C LEU A 115 -13.92 3.68 -20.31
N ASP A 116 -14.33 2.56 -19.72
CA ASP A 116 -14.83 2.48 -18.33
C ASP A 116 -13.65 2.40 -17.34
N LEU A 117 -13.01 3.55 -17.10
CA LEU A 117 -11.88 3.69 -16.17
C LEU A 117 -12.38 3.88 -14.74
N LYS A 118 -11.78 3.16 -13.80
CA LYS A 118 -12.19 3.19 -12.38
C LYS A 118 -11.02 3.44 -11.46
N ASN A 119 -11.26 4.10 -10.33
CA ASN A 119 -10.25 4.18 -9.28
C ASN A 119 -10.37 2.96 -8.37
N VAL A 120 -9.24 2.30 -8.10
CA VAL A 120 -9.19 1.11 -7.24
C VAL A 120 -8.39 1.42 -6.00
N THR A 121 -8.98 1.24 -4.83
CA THR A 121 -8.33 1.51 -3.55
C THR A 121 -8.19 0.24 -2.74
N ILE A 122 -6.98 -0.04 -2.26
CA ILE A 122 -6.69 -1.15 -1.36
C ILE A 122 -6.51 -0.55 0.03
N TYR A 123 -7.47 -0.78 0.92
CA TYR A 123 -7.40 -0.36 2.31
C TYR A 123 -6.75 -1.44 3.15
N VAL A 124 -5.78 -1.05 4.00
CA VAL A 124 -5.12 -1.95 4.95
C VAL A 124 -5.53 -1.56 6.37
N TYR A 125 -6.00 -2.55 7.13
CA TYR A 125 -6.60 -2.33 8.45
C TYR A 125 -5.72 -2.84 9.58
N ASN A 126 -5.82 -2.18 10.73
CA ASN A 126 -5.27 -2.69 11.98
C ASN A 126 -6.16 -3.79 12.59
N THR A 127 -5.72 -4.37 13.70
CA THR A 127 -6.48 -5.38 14.46
C THR A 127 -7.79 -4.84 15.08
N LYS A 128 -7.90 -3.52 15.26
CA LYS A 128 -9.08 -2.83 15.80
C LYS A 128 -10.10 -2.44 14.72
N GLY A 129 -9.77 -2.59 13.43
CA GLY A 129 -10.61 -2.21 12.31
C GLY A 129 -10.39 -0.80 11.76
N ASP A 130 -9.39 -0.05 12.23
CA ASP A 130 -9.05 1.26 11.66
C ASP A 130 -8.17 1.11 10.42
N VAL A 131 -8.40 1.95 9.40
CA VAL A 131 -7.53 2.05 8.22
C VAL A 131 -6.20 2.66 8.65
N LEU A 132 -5.09 1.96 8.38
CA LEU A 132 -3.74 2.46 8.66
C LEU A 132 -3.02 3.01 7.45
N THR A 133 -3.32 2.47 6.27
CA THR A 133 -2.78 2.95 5.01
C THR A 133 -3.70 2.48 3.89
N ARG A 134 -3.62 3.15 2.74
CA ARG A 134 -4.31 2.73 1.52
C ARG A 134 -3.44 2.94 0.30
N PHE A 135 -3.61 2.07 -0.68
CA PHE A 135 -3.02 2.22 -2.01
C PHE A 135 -4.13 2.59 -2.98
N GLU A 136 -4.01 3.74 -3.63
CA GLU A 136 -4.99 4.23 -4.60
C GLU A 136 -4.40 4.13 -6.01
N LEU A 137 -5.00 3.27 -6.84
CA LEU A 137 -4.69 3.10 -8.24
C LEU A 137 -5.62 3.97 -9.07
N MET A 138 -5.04 4.77 -9.97
CA MET A 138 -5.78 5.72 -10.79
C MET A 138 -6.08 5.16 -12.16
N GLN A 139 -7.29 5.42 -12.66
CA GLN A 139 -7.70 5.09 -14.03
C GLN A 139 -7.44 3.62 -14.40
N ALA A 140 -7.76 2.71 -13.48
CA ALA A 140 -7.61 1.29 -13.71
C ALA A 140 -8.67 0.79 -14.69
N PHE A 141 -8.33 -0.21 -15.50
CA PHE A 141 -9.26 -0.93 -16.36
C PHE A 141 -8.84 -2.40 -16.55
N PRO A 142 -9.80 -3.30 -16.71
CA PRO A 142 -9.53 -4.73 -16.82
C PRO A 142 -8.94 -5.09 -18.19
N VAL A 143 -7.77 -5.70 -18.17
CA VAL A 143 -7.08 -6.22 -19.35
C VAL A 143 -7.27 -7.72 -19.53
N LYS A 144 -7.62 -8.43 -18.47
CA LYS A 144 -7.91 -9.87 -18.51
C LYS A 144 -8.88 -10.25 -17.40
N TRP A 145 -9.84 -11.10 -17.74
CA TRP A 145 -10.67 -11.81 -16.77
C TRP A 145 -10.52 -13.32 -17.00
N SER A 146 -10.45 -14.09 -15.92
CA SER A 146 -10.41 -15.54 -15.95
C SER A 146 -11.44 -16.10 -14.97
N GLY A 147 -12.37 -16.87 -15.51
CA GLY A 147 -13.42 -17.52 -14.74
C GLY A 147 -12.91 -18.72 -13.93
N PRO A 148 -13.80 -19.34 -13.14
CA PRO A 148 -13.48 -20.48 -12.31
C PRO A 148 -13.26 -21.74 -13.16
N GLN A 149 -12.45 -22.64 -12.62
CA GLN A 149 -12.34 -24.00 -13.13
C GLN A 149 -13.39 -24.88 -12.43
N PHE A 150 -14.29 -25.49 -13.19
CA PHE A 150 -15.27 -26.45 -12.64
C PHE A 150 -14.83 -27.89 -12.90
N THR A 151 -14.88 -28.73 -11.87
CA THR A 151 -14.60 -30.17 -11.95
C THR A 151 -15.69 -30.95 -11.22
N GLY A 152 -16.21 -32.03 -11.83
CA GLY A 152 -17.39 -32.74 -11.33
C GLY A 152 -17.22 -33.48 -9.99
N GLY A 153 -16.02 -33.52 -9.43
CA GLY A 153 -15.73 -34.13 -8.12
C GLY A 153 -14.89 -33.24 -7.19
N GLY A 154 -14.77 -31.94 -7.50
CA GLY A 154 -13.99 -31.00 -6.69
C GLY A 154 -14.81 -30.35 -5.57
N ASP A 155 -14.14 -30.05 -4.44
CA ASP A 155 -14.69 -29.29 -3.30
C ASP A 155 -13.97 -27.93 -3.10
N ALA A 156 -13.20 -27.50 -4.11
CA ALA A 156 -12.49 -26.24 -4.07
C ALA A 156 -13.43 -25.06 -4.34
N VAL A 157 -13.18 -23.92 -3.68
CA VAL A 157 -13.90 -22.67 -3.95
C VAL A 157 -13.70 -22.26 -5.40
N ALA A 158 -14.79 -21.96 -6.10
CA ALA A 158 -14.75 -21.40 -7.45
C ALA A 158 -14.18 -19.98 -7.38
N VAL A 159 -13.01 -19.74 -8.00
CA VAL A 159 -12.31 -18.46 -7.97
C VAL A 159 -12.30 -17.82 -9.35
N GLU A 160 -12.60 -16.53 -9.41
CA GLU A 160 -12.34 -15.69 -10.57
C GLU A 160 -11.10 -14.80 -10.34
N THR A 161 -10.40 -14.48 -11.43
CA THR A 161 -9.24 -13.60 -11.44
C THR A 161 -9.45 -12.44 -12.40
N LEU A 162 -9.13 -11.22 -11.95
CA LEU A 162 -9.18 -9.99 -12.73
C LEU A 162 -7.81 -9.34 -12.74
N GLU A 163 -7.29 -9.03 -13.93
CA GLU A 163 -6.05 -8.29 -14.12
C GLU A 163 -6.37 -6.87 -14.62
N LEU A 164 -5.80 -5.87 -13.97
CA LEU A 164 -6.04 -4.46 -14.21
C LEU A 164 -4.75 -3.76 -14.65
N ALA A 165 -4.80 -3.06 -15.78
CA ALA A 165 -3.82 -2.03 -16.10
C ALA A 165 -4.26 -0.70 -15.44
N HIS A 166 -3.30 0.16 -15.11
CA HIS A 166 -3.56 1.45 -14.46
C HIS A 166 -2.44 2.44 -14.74
N SER A 167 -2.71 3.72 -14.50
CA SER A 167 -1.76 4.82 -14.78
C SER A 167 -0.71 5.04 -13.69
N GLY A 168 -0.77 4.27 -12.60
CA GLY A 168 0.07 4.44 -11.41
C GLY A 168 -0.70 4.21 -10.12
N PHE A 169 -0.02 4.39 -8.98
CA PHE A 169 -0.65 4.38 -7.66
C PHE A 169 0.04 5.31 -6.67
N LEU A 170 -0.73 5.74 -5.66
CA LEU A 170 -0.26 6.52 -4.52
C LEU A 170 -0.50 5.73 -3.23
N GLN A 171 0.51 5.71 -2.35
CA GLN A 171 0.33 5.25 -0.98
C GLN A 171 -0.04 6.44 -0.09
N ILE A 172 -1.13 6.30 0.67
CA ILE A 172 -1.65 7.33 1.57
C ILE A 172 -1.76 6.71 2.98
N ASN A 173 -1.19 7.39 3.97
CA ASN A 173 -1.20 6.98 5.38
C ASN A 173 -2.20 7.81 6.18
#